data_AF-A0A395J4E2-F1
#
_entry.id   AF-A0A395J4E2-F1
#
_cell.length_a   1.000
_cell.length_b   1.000
_cell.length_c   1.000
_cell.angle_alpha   90.00
_cell.angle_beta   90.00
_cell.angle_gamma   90.00
#
_symmetry.space_group_name_H-M   'P 1'
#
loop_
_entity.id
_entity.type
_entity.pdbx_description
1 polymer ?
#
loop_
_entity_poly.entity_id
_entity_poly.type
_entity_poly.pdbx_seq_one_letter_code
_entity_poly.pdbx_strand_id
1 'polypeptide(L)'
;MSSQVKTISAFVEGAPPGELADVIADIKALTIDTPNLVSELGPAFQRYNEEQFATVKLPGSSQNVIISSHNSLGDGRYYDVESSSSFAFDHTTQKASAVQSHVLEGSQVDLVKSILKSLGPHVAEHFPNASYGAFPIEDDSKIAILVVANKYSPNNFWNGRWRSLYIYETLTSSLTGSIKVDVHYYEDGNPAVSYEIAVAEQKYQEEINKGFNNLSEGAFKGLRRQLPITRQKIEWEKIAGYRLGQDIGAINICLCYLSIQKDRRDCPLYKILTFYQYSTTISQRELRNHTIYEHVKPFRYLKEET
;
A
#
# COMPACT_ATOMS: atom_id res chain seq x y z
N MET A 1 -17.92 -10.12 -17.40
CA MET A 1 -17.72 -8.74 -16.90
C MET A 1 -17.09 -7.90 -17.99
N SER A 2 -17.76 -6.81 -18.40
CA SER A 2 -17.20 -5.84 -19.36
C SER A 2 -15.91 -5.22 -18.80
N SER A 3 -15.02 -4.69 -19.65
CA SER A 3 -13.77 -4.08 -19.14
C SER A 3 -14.06 -2.86 -18.25
N GLN A 4 -15.14 -2.12 -18.53
CA GLN A 4 -15.59 -0.98 -17.73
C GLN A 4 -15.99 -1.39 -16.31
N VAL A 5 -16.76 -2.47 -16.15
CA VAL A 5 -17.14 -2.98 -14.82
C VAL A 5 -15.91 -3.33 -13.99
N LYS A 6 -14.89 -3.93 -14.61
CA LYS A 6 -13.64 -4.27 -13.92
C LYS A 6 -12.88 -3.02 -13.46
N THR A 7 -12.76 -2.01 -14.32
CA THR A 7 -12.11 -0.75 -13.97
C THR A 7 -12.84 -0.05 -12.82
N ILE A 8 -14.16 0.03 -12.88
CA ILE A 8 -14.96 0.70 -11.85
C ILE A 8 -14.96 -0.11 -10.54
N SER A 9 -14.95 -1.44 -10.62
CA SER A 9 -14.77 -2.29 -9.43
C SER A 9 -13.44 -2.00 -8.74
N ALA A 10 -12.36 -1.82 -9.50
CA ALA A 10 -11.05 -1.45 -8.95
C ALA A 10 -11.07 -0.05 -8.28
N PHE A 11 -11.81 0.91 -8.82
CA PHE A 11 -12.01 2.22 -8.17
C PHE A 11 -12.75 2.11 -6.84
N VAL A 12 -13.79 1.26 -6.78
CA VAL A 12 -14.52 0.98 -5.54
C VAL A 12 -13.59 0.32 -4.50
N GLU A 13 -12.80 -0.67 -4.92
CA GLU A 13 -11.87 -1.39 -4.04
C GLU A 13 -10.72 -0.49 -3.53
N GLY A 14 -10.33 0.52 -4.33
CA GLY A 14 -9.30 1.50 -3.97
C GLY A 14 -9.79 2.70 -3.16
N ALA A 15 -11.07 2.76 -2.78
CA ALA A 15 -11.63 3.92 -2.09
C ALA A 15 -10.98 4.16 -0.71
N PRO A 16 -10.54 5.38 -0.39
CA PRO A 16 -9.98 5.68 0.94
C PRO A 16 -11.02 5.47 2.05
N PRO A 17 -10.57 5.18 3.29
CA PRO A 17 -11.46 4.84 4.37
C PRO A 17 -12.37 6.02 4.72
N GLY A 18 -13.69 5.79 4.71
CA GLY A 18 -14.69 6.81 5.05
C GLY A 18 -15.22 7.60 3.85
N GLU A 19 -14.71 7.38 2.64
CA GLU A 19 -15.05 8.15 1.44
C GLU A 19 -15.78 7.30 0.37
N LEU A 20 -16.17 6.06 0.71
CA LEU A 20 -16.86 5.18 -0.22
C LEU A 20 -18.16 5.80 -0.77
N ALA A 21 -18.92 6.51 0.07
CA ALA A 21 -20.15 7.17 -0.35
C ALA A 21 -19.91 8.24 -1.42
N ASP A 22 -18.82 9.00 -1.29
CA ASP A 22 -18.40 10.02 -2.24
C ASP A 22 -17.93 9.37 -3.55
N VAL A 23 -17.11 8.31 -3.47
CA VAL A 23 -16.69 7.53 -4.64
C VAL A 23 -17.90 6.94 -5.39
N ILE A 24 -18.92 6.46 -4.68
CA ILE A 24 -20.16 5.98 -5.31
C ILE A 24 -20.90 7.13 -6.02
N ALA A 25 -20.95 8.32 -5.42
CA ALA A 25 -21.58 9.49 -6.03
C ALA A 25 -20.84 9.91 -7.31
N ASP A 26 -19.50 9.91 -7.28
CA ASP A 26 -18.67 10.22 -8.43
C ASP A 26 -18.84 9.19 -9.56
N ILE A 27 -18.85 7.89 -9.22
CA ILE A 27 -19.12 6.84 -10.22
C ILE A 27 -20.48 7.05 -10.87
N LYS A 28 -21.53 7.37 -10.10
CA LYS A 28 -22.87 7.67 -10.66
C LYS A 28 -22.84 8.88 -11.58
N ALA A 29 -22.10 9.93 -11.23
CA ALA A 29 -21.94 11.12 -12.07
C ALA A 29 -21.16 10.83 -13.36
N LEU A 30 -20.17 9.93 -13.33
CA LEU A 30 -19.39 9.54 -14.51
C LEU A 30 -20.12 8.55 -15.43
N THR A 31 -21.14 7.85 -14.92
CA THR A 31 -21.80 6.72 -15.59
C THR A 31 -23.28 6.98 -15.89
N ILE A 32 -23.66 8.25 -16.06
CA ILE A 32 -25.04 8.71 -16.29
C ILE A 32 -25.75 7.91 -17.40
N ASP A 33 -25.04 7.55 -18.47
CA ASP A 33 -25.59 6.82 -19.61
C ASP A 33 -25.80 5.31 -19.36
N THR A 34 -25.32 4.80 -18.22
CA THR A 34 -25.34 3.37 -17.85
C THR A 34 -25.80 3.17 -16.39
N PRO A 35 -27.05 3.52 -16.04
CA PRO A 35 -27.52 3.52 -14.65
C PRO A 35 -27.54 2.12 -14.00
N ASN A 36 -27.63 1.05 -14.80
CA ASN A 36 -27.62 -0.33 -14.29
C ASN A 36 -26.24 -0.78 -13.80
N LEU A 37 -25.18 -0.04 -14.10
CA LEU A 37 -23.80 -0.44 -13.81
C LEU A 37 -23.53 -0.55 -12.31
N VAL A 38 -24.14 0.32 -11.49
CA VAL A 38 -23.97 0.30 -10.03
C VAL A 38 -24.51 -1.00 -9.42
N SER A 39 -25.56 -1.58 -10.01
CA SER A 39 -26.12 -2.86 -9.54
C SER A 39 -25.18 -4.04 -9.79
N GLU A 40 -24.29 -3.95 -10.79
CA GLU A 40 -23.29 -4.96 -11.10
C GLU A 40 -22.06 -4.89 -10.17
N LEU A 41 -21.89 -3.79 -9.41
CA LEU A 41 -20.76 -3.57 -8.51
C LEU A 41 -20.95 -4.19 -7.11
N GLY A 42 -22.08 -4.86 -6.85
CA GLY A 42 -22.35 -5.54 -5.57
C GLY A 42 -21.17 -6.36 -5.03
N PRO A 43 -20.53 -7.22 -5.83
CA PRO A 43 -19.36 -7.99 -5.40
C PRO A 43 -18.11 -7.14 -5.09
N ALA A 44 -17.96 -5.97 -5.70
CA ALA A 44 -16.86 -5.05 -5.40
C ALA A 44 -17.10 -4.33 -4.07
N PHE A 45 -18.35 -3.90 -3.81
CA PHE A 45 -18.72 -3.32 -2.51
C PHE A 45 -18.56 -4.33 -1.37
N GLN A 46 -18.93 -5.60 -1.59
CA GLN A 46 -18.73 -6.64 -0.59
C GLN A 46 -17.24 -6.81 -0.26
N ARG A 47 -16.41 -7.00 -1.28
CA ARG A 47 -14.95 -7.15 -1.10
C ARG A 47 -14.34 -5.94 -0.39
N TYR A 48 -14.69 -4.72 -0.81
CA TYR A 48 -14.25 -3.51 -0.15
C TYR A 48 -14.61 -3.51 1.35
N ASN A 49 -15.88 -3.72 1.68
CA ASN A 49 -16.35 -3.65 3.07
C ASN A 49 -15.73 -4.73 3.96
N GLU A 50 -15.57 -5.96 3.44
CA GLU A 50 -14.95 -7.07 4.17
C GLU A 50 -13.45 -6.87 4.35
N GLU A 51 -12.71 -6.46 3.31
CA GLU A 51 -11.26 -6.24 3.41
C GLU A 51 -10.92 -5.04 4.29
N GLN A 52 -11.75 -4.01 4.25
CA GLN A 52 -11.59 -2.80 5.05
C GLN A 52 -12.11 -2.93 6.48
N PHE A 53 -12.66 -4.10 6.84
CA PHE A 53 -13.30 -4.35 8.13
C PHE A 53 -14.29 -3.24 8.50
N ALA A 54 -15.22 -2.94 7.59
CA ALA A 54 -16.19 -1.88 7.79
C ALA A 54 -16.93 -2.05 9.13
N THR A 55 -17.12 -0.95 9.84
CA THR A 55 -17.80 -0.95 11.14
C THR A 55 -19.19 -0.35 11.00
N VAL A 56 -20.21 -1.01 11.56
CA VAL A 56 -21.60 -0.55 11.49
C VAL A 56 -22.28 -0.63 12.84
N LYS A 57 -23.20 0.30 13.14
CA LYS A 57 -24.05 0.22 14.33
C LYS A 57 -25.29 -0.60 14.04
N LEU A 58 -25.59 -1.55 14.92
CA LEU A 58 -26.85 -2.27 14.86
C LEU A 58 -28.01 -1.39 15.35
N PRO A 59 -29.21 -1.48 14.73
CA PRO A 59 -30.40 -0.82 15.24
C PRO A 59 -30.63 -1.12 16.72
N GLY A 60 -30.62 -0.09 17.58
CA GLY A 60 -30.81 -0.22 19.02
C GLY A 60 -29.56 -0.55 19.83
N SER A 61 -28.38 -0.69 19.20
CA SER A 61 -27.09 -0.85 19.89
C SER A 61 -26.27 0.43 19.86
N SER A 62 -25.48 0.67 20.91
CA SER A 62 -24.48 1.74 20.96
C SER A 62 -23.12 1.32 20.39
N GLN A 63 -22.85 0.01 20.35
CA GLN A 63 -21.57 -0.55 19.92
C GLN A 63 -21.56 -0.78 18.40
N ASN A 64 -20.38 -0.63 17.82
CA ASN A 64 -20.12 -0.94 16.42
C ASN A 64 -19.75 -2.43 16.30
N VAL A 65 -20.25 -3.09 15.25
CA VAL A 65 -19.86 -4.45 14.87
C VAL A 65 -19.05 -4.40 13.57
N ILE A 66 -18.20 -5.41 13.38
CA ILE A 66 -17.28 -5.49 12.23
C ILE A 66 -17.91 -6.33 11.11
N ILE A 67 -17.70 -5.92 9.87
CA ILE A 67 -18.00 -6.69 8.66
C ILE A 67 -16.71 -7.30 8.14
N SER A 68 -16.64 -8.63 8.03
CA SER A 68 -15.48 -9.35 7.51
C SER A 68 -15.91 -10.67 6.86
N SER A 69 -15.04 -11.24 6.03
CA SER A 69 -15.26 -12.59 5.51
C SER A 69 -15.27 -13.66 6.62
N HIS A 70 -14.64 -13.39 7.76
CA HIS A 70 -14.54 -14.31 8.90
C HIS A 70 -15.83 -14.43 9.72
N ASN A 71 -16.74 -13.47 9.60
CA ASN A 71 -18.02 -13.49 10.32
C ASN A 71 -19.24 -13.48 9.38
N SER A 72 -19.04 -13.91 8.13
CA SER A 72 -20.11 -14.07 7.15
C SER A 72 -20.85 -15.39 7.37
N LEU A 73 -22.18 -15.34 7.37
CA LEU A 73 -23.05 -16.52 7.34
C LEU A 73 -23.49 -16.89 5.92
N GLY A 74 -23.01 -16.14 4.91
CA GLY A 74 -23.54 -16.20 3.55
C GLY A 74 -24.76 -15.29 3.36
N ASP A 75 -25.17 -15.13 2.09
CA ASP A 75 -26.35 -14.35 1.67
C ASP A 75 -26.44 -12.92 2.24
N GLY A 76 -25.28 -12.27 2.42
CA GLY A 76 -25.20 -10.89 2.94
C GLY A 76 -25.54 -10.77 4.43
N ARG A 77 -25.53 -11.88 5.18
CA ARG A 77 -25.69 -11.90 6.63
C ARG A 77 -24.35 -12.07 7.34
N TYR A 78 -24.22 -11.35 8.44
CA TYR A 78 -23.06 -11.38 9.32
C TYR A 78 -23.52 -11.63 10.74
N TYR A 79 -22.59 -12.09 11.58
CA TYR A 79 -22.85 -12.29 13.01
C TYR A 79 -21.79 -11.60 13.87
N ASP A 80 -22.19 -11.27 15.08
CA ASP A 80 -21.32 -10.74 16.11
C ASP A 80 -21.47 -11.57 17.40
N VAL A 81 -20.33 -11.98 17.94
CA VAL A 81 -20.27 -12.89 19.08
C VAL A 81 -20.53 -12.15 20.39
N GLU A 82 -20.06 -10.90 20.52
CA GLU A 82 -20.21 -10.12 21.74
C GLU A 82 -21.68 -9.74 21.99
N SER A 83 -22.37 -9.26 20.95
CA SER A 83 -23.80 -8.96 21.00
C SER A 83 -24.71 -10.19 20.81
N SER A 84 -24.14 -11.38 20.57
CA SER A 84 -24.88 -12.62 20.30
C SER A 84 -26.01 -12.42 19.28
N SER A 85 -25.70 -11.72 18.19
CA SER A 85 -26.67 -11.27 17.20
C SER A 85 -26.18 -11.54 15.78
N SER A 86 -27.10 -11.86 14.88
CA SER A 86 -26.87 -11.86 13.42
C SER A 86 -27.70 -10.78 12.76
N PHE A 87 -27.24 -10.27 11.63
CA PHE A 87 -27.87 -9.14 10.94
C PHE A 87 -27.56 -9.20 9.45
N ALA A 88 -28.44 -8.59 8.64
CA ALA A 88 -28.19 -8.36 7.23
C ALA A 88 -27.42 -7.05 7.06
N PHE A 89 -26.48 -7.03 6.12
CA PHE A 89 -25.70 -5.84 5.80
C PHE A 89 -25.83 -5.49 4.31
N ASP A 90 -26.29 -4.27 4.03
CA ASP A 90 -26.30 -3.76 2.67
C ASP A 90 -24.95 -3.10 2.36
N HIS A 91 -24.15 -3.76 1.52
CA HIS A 91 -22.83 -3.29 1.13
C HIS A 91 -22.82 -1.97 0.36
N THR A 92 -23.94 -1.60 -0.29
CA THR A 92 -24.05 -0.36 -1.07
C THR A 92 -24.33 0.82 -0.16
N THR A 93 -25.24 0.65 0.81
CA THR A 93 -25.63 1.73 1.74
C THR A 93 -24.85 1.72 3.04
N GLN A 94 -24.07 0.67 3.29
CA GLN A 94 -23.32 0.41 4.53
C GLN A 94 -24.20 0.42 5.79
N LYS A 95 -25.41 -0.13 5.68
CA LYS A 95 -26.38 -0.18 6.79
C LYS A 95 -26.69 -1.61 7.21
N ALA A 96 -26.80 -1.80 8.53
CA ALA A 96 -27.25 -3.04 9.13
C ALA A 96 -28.77 -3.05 9.31
N SER A 97 -29.39 -4.21 9.10
CA SER A 97 -30.83 -4.43 9.25
C SER A 97 -31.14 -5.87 9.67
N ALA A 98 -32.42 -6.20 9.90
CA ALA A 98 -32.87 -7.56 10.19
C ALA A 98 -32.05 -8.30 11.28
N VAL A 99 -31.86 -7.60 12.41
CA VAL A 99 -31.13 -8.12 13.58
C VAL A 99 -31.92 -9.27 14.21
N GLN A 100 -31.25 -10.38 14.48
CA GLN A 100 -31.80 -11.60 15.05
C GLN A 100 -30.84 -12.13 16.12
N SER A 101 -31.35 -12.83 17.12
CA SER A 101 -30.51 -13.53 18.09
C SER A 101 -29.69 -14.61 17.38
N HIS A 102 -28.38 -14.66 17.63
CA HIS A 102 -27.49 -15.69 17.10
C HIS A 102 -26.42 -16.00 18.14
N VAL A 103 -26.47 -17.21 18.68
CA VAL A 103 -25.50 -17.67 19.67
C VAL A 103 -24.46 -18.53 18.95
N LEU A 104 -23.19 -18.24 19.18
CA LEU A 104 -22.11 -19.05 18.63
C LEU A 104 -22.14 -20.46 19.24
N GLU A 105 -22.20 -21.46 18.38
CA GLU A 105 -22.12 -22.89 18.72
C GLU A 105 -20.79 -23.44 18.22
N GLY A 106 -20.17 -24.36 18.97
CA GLY A 106 -18.88 -24.92 18.60
C GLY A 106 -18.04 -25.36 19.79
N SER A 107 -16.91 -25.99 19.49
CA SER A 107 -15.98 -26.49 20.50
C SER A 107 -15.12 -25.39 21.12
N GLN A 108 -14.91 -24.29 20.38
CA GLN A 108 -14.03 -23.18 20.79
C GLN A 108 -14.78 -21.97 21.37
N VAL A 109 -16.09 -22.08 21.61
CA VAL A 109 -16.92 -20.96 22.09
C VAL A 109 -16.38 -20.33 23.37
N ASP A 110 -15.94 -21.13 24.33
CA ASP A 110 -15.38 -20.64 25.59
C ASP A 110 -14.05 -19.90 25.39
N LEU A 111 -13.21 -20.37 24.47
CA LEU A 111 -11.96 -19.73 24.12
C LEU A 111 -12.20 -18.38 23.43
N VAL A 112 -13.13 -18.32 22.47
CA VAL A 112 -13.51 -17.08 21.79
C VAL A 112 -14.04 -16.04 22.79
N LYS A 113 -14.94 -16.45 23.70
CA LYS A 113 -15.47 -15.57 24.76
C LYS A 113 -14.38 -15.10 25.72
N SER A 114 -13.43 -15.97 26.07
CA SER A 114 -12.27 -15.62 26.90
C SER A 114 -11.37 -14.59 26.22
N ILE A 115 -11.09 -14.77 24.91
CA ILE A 115 -10.32 -13.82 24.10
C ILE A 115 -11.03 -12.46 24.07
N LEU A 116 -12.33 -12.40 23.77
CA LEU A 116 -13.09 -11.15 23.74
C LEU A 116 -13.05 -10.41 25.09
N LYS A 117 -13.22 -11.14 26.19
CA LYS A 117 -13.18 -10.58 27.55
C LYS A 117 -11.82 -9.98 27.89
N SER A 118 -10.73 -10.59 27.42
CA SER A 118 -9.36 -10.09 27.61
C SER A 118 -9.02 -8.93 26.65
N LEU A 119 -9.53 -9.00 25.42
CA LEU A 119 -9.25 -8.05 24.35
C LEU A 119 -9.91 -6.69 24.59
N GLY A 120 -11.14 -6.67 25.12
CA GLY A 120 -11.89 -5.42 25.34
C GLY A 120 -11.12 -4.37 26.14
N PRO A 121 -10.59 -4.68 27.34
CA PRO A 121 -9.78 -3.74 28.12
C PRO A 121 -8.52 -3.26 27.38
N HIS A 122 -7.81 -4.18 26.71
CA HIS A 122 -6.61 -3.84 25.95
C HIS A 122 -6.92 -2.87 24.80
N VAL A 123 -7.99 -3.13 24.04
CA VAL A 123 -8.41 -2.27 22.94
C VAL A 123 -8.85 -0.90 23.44
N ALA A 124 -9.61 -0.84 24.54
CA ALA A 124 -10.06 0.42 25.12
C ALA A 124 -8.91 1.30 25.63
N GLU A 125 -7.82 0.70 26.11
CA GLU A 125 -6.63 1.41 26.58
C GLU A 125 -5.79 1.98 25.42
N HIS A 126 -5.67 1.24 24.31
CA HIS A 126 -4.73 1.58 23.24
C HIS A 126 -5.39 2.29 22.04
N PHE A 127 -6.69 2.06 21.82
CA PHE A 127 -7.38 2.56 20.63
C PHE A 127 -8.67 3.32 21.01
N PRO A 128 -8.69 4.65 20.86
CA PRO A 128 -9.92 5.41 21.09
C PRO A 128 -10.95 5.06 20.02
N ASN A 129 -12.15 4.64 20.44
CA ASN A 129 -13.29 4.29 19.58
C ASN A 129 -13.02 3.14 18.59
N ALA A 130 -12.31 2.10 19.03
CA ALA A 130 -12.13 0.89 18.24
C ALA A 130 -13.30 -0.09 18.39
N SER A 131 -13.45 -0.94 17.39
CA SER A 131 -14.30 -2.14 17.39
C SER A 131 -13.40 -3.36 17.33
N TYR A 132 -13.79 -4.44 17.99
CA TYR A 132 -13.04 -5.69 17.99
C TYR A 132 -13.98 -6.87 17.84
N GLY A 133 -13.45 -8.01 17.43
CA GLY A 133 -14.21 -9.24 17.26
C GLY A 133 -13.30 -10.46 17.25
N ALA A 134 -13.86 -11.62 17.60
CA ALA A 134 -13.16 -12.89 17.53
C ALA A 134 -14.12 -13.93 16.97
N PHE A 135 -13.68 -14.66 15.95
CA PHE A 135 -14.52 -15.55 15.15
C PHE A 135 -13.80 -16.88 14.91
N PRO A 136 -14.43 -18.03 15.16
CA PRO A 136 -13.87 -19.31 14.73
C PRO A 136 -13.89 -19.39 13.19
N ILE A 137 -12.82 -19.94 12.63
CA ILE A 137 -12.63 -20.12 11.18
C ILE A 137 -12.09 -21.53 10.91
N GLU A 138 -12.19 -21.99 9.65
CA GLU A 138 -11.70 -23.31 9.22
C GLU A 138 -12.23 -24.45 10.12
N ASP A 139 -13.55 -24.55 10.25
CA ASP A 139 -14.25 -25.59 11.05
C ASP A 139 -13.75 -25.69 12.50
N ASP A 140 -13.70 -24.56 13.21
CA ASP A 140 -13.20 -24.48 14.60
C ASP A 140 -11.74 -24.97 14.75
N SER A 141 -10.88 -24.83 13.75
CA SER A 141 -9.43 -25.13 13.92
C SER A 141 -8.60 -23.89 14.22
N LYS A 142 -9.09 -22.71 13.84
CA LYS A 142 -8.43 -21.43 14.04
C LYS A 142 -9.42 -20.37 14.52
N ILE A 143 -8.90 -19.30 15.10
CA ILE A 143 -9.68 -18.13 15.53
C ILE A 143 -9.10 -16.89 14.85
N ALA A 144 -9.94 -16.17 14.10
CA ALA A 144 -9.63 -14.84 13.60
C ALA A 144 -9.99 -13.80 14.67
N ILE A 145 -9.03 -12.98 15.06
CA ILE A 145 -9.17 -11.88 16.01
C ILE A 145 -8.97 -10.58 15.23
N LEU A 146 -9.97 -9.71 15.25
CA LEU A 146 -10.00 -8.47 14.52
C LEU A 146 -10.00 -7.28 15.48
N VAL A 147 -9.23 -6.25 15.17
CA VAL A 147 -9.29 -4.94 15.83
C VAL A 147 -9.29 -3.86 14.76
N VAL A 148 -10.27 -2.97 14.81
CA VAL A 148 -10.45 -1.89 13.85
C VAL A 148 -10.61 -0.59 14.60
N ALA A 149 -9.79 0.41 14.29
CA ALA A 149 -9.96 1.76 14.81
C ALA A 149 -10.13 2.74 13.66
N ASN A 150 -11.17 3.56 13.75
CA ASN A 150 -11.54 4.51 12.71
C ASN A 150 -11.52 5.93 13.27
N LYS A 151 -10.88 6.86 12.56
CA LYS A 151 -10.95 8.29 12.89
C LYS A 151 -11.12 9.09 11.61
N TYR A 152 -12.32 9.63 11.44
CA TYR A 152 -12.69 10.42 10.27
C TYR A 152 -12.88 11.87 10.68
N SER A 153 -12.19 12.76 9.97
CA SER A 153 -12.22 14.19 10.21
C SER A 153 -12.33 14.94 8.88
N PRO A 154 -13.45 14.76 8.15
CA PRO A 154 -13.61 15.35 6.82
C PRO A 154 -13.54 16.88 6.84
N ASN A 155 -14.01 17.52 7.91
CA ASN A 155 -13.88 18.98 8.09
C ASN A 155 -12.43 19.46 8.22
N ASN A 156 -11.52 18.57 8.61
CA ASN A 156 -10.08 18.82 8.68
C ASN A 156 -9.34 18.11 7.53
N PHE A 157 -10.07 17.67 6.51
CA PHE A 157 -9.54 17.04 5.30
C PHE A 157 -8.67 15.81 5.55
N TRP A 158 -9.00 14.99 6.55
CA TRP A 158 -8.29 13.72 6.74
C TRP A 158 -9.11 12.61 7.34
N ASN A 159 -8.76 11.39 6.93
CA ASN A 159 -9.35 10.15 7.39
C ASN A 159 -8.25 9.13 7.71
N GLY A 160 -8.44 8.37 8.77
CA GLY A 160 -7.51 7.33 9.21
C GLY A 160 -8.24 6.06 9.59
N ARG A 161 -7.63 4.92 9.26
CA ARG A 161 -8.11 3.60 9.64
C ARG A 161 -6.94 2.70 10.03
N TRP A 162 -7.10 2.02 11.15
CA TRP A 162 -6.23 0.96 11.63
C TRP A 162 -6.98 -0.37 11.55
N ARG A 163 -6.31 -1.42 11.06
CA ARG A 163 -6.84 -2.78 10.94
C ARG A 163 -5.79 -3.78 11.42
N SER A 164 -6.09 -4.51 12.49
CA SER A 164 -5.31 -5.68 12.89
C SER A 164 -6.13 -6.94 12.68
N LEU A 165 -5.53 -7.94 12.04
CA LEU A 165 -6.04 -9.31 11.93
C LEU A 165 -5.00 -10.23 12.57
N TYR A 166 -5.40 -11.00 13.57
CA TYR A 166 -4.59 -12.08 14.13
C TYR A 166 -5.30 -13.40 13.93
N ILE A 167 -4.58 -14.40 13.42
CA ILE A 167 -5.07 -15.76 13.27
C ILE A 167 -4.37 -16.61 14.33
N TYR A 168 -5.15 -17.12 15.28
CA TYR A 168 -4.70 -18.04 16.30
C TYR A 168 -5.05 -19.47 15.91
N GLU A 169 -4.04 -20.33 15.78
CA GLU A 169 -4.23 -21.75 15.47
C GLU A 169 -4.19 -22.56 16.76
N THR A 170 -5.27 -23.29 17.04
CA THR A 170 -5.44 -23.92 18.37
C THR A 170 -4.59 -25.17 18.53
N LEU A 171 -4.38 -25.93 17.45
CA LEU A 171 -3.58 -27.16 17.48
C LEU A 171 -2.09 -26.89 17.71
N THR A 172 -1.53 -25.92 16.99
CA THR A 172 -0.11 -25.54 17.12
C THR A 172 0.12 -24.49 18.21
N SER A 173 -0.97 -23.96 18.77
CA SER A 173 -0.98 -22.79 19.64
C SER A 173 -0.23 -21.61 19.03
N SER A 174 -0.18 -21.48 17.70
CA SER A 174 0.57 -20.41 17.03
C SER A 174 -0.31 -19.18 16.75
N LEU A 175 0.30 -17.99 16.74
CA LEU A 175 -0.38 -16.72 16.44
C LEU A 175 0.34 -16.04 15.29
N THR A 176 -0.41 -15.71 14.24
CA THR A 176 0.07 -14.94 13.08
C THR A 176 -0.75 -13.66 12.96
N GLY A 177 -0.11 -12.50 13.04
CA GLY A 177 -0.77 -11.20 12.89
C GLY A 177 -0.59 -10.58 11.51
N SER A 178 -1.41 -9.61 11.14
CA SER A 178 -1.20 -8.63 10.09
C SER A 178 -1.83 -7.31 10.55
N ILE A 179 -1.09 -6.21 10.43
CA ILE A 179 -1.54 -4.87 10.83
C ILE A 179 -1.45 -3.97 9.62
N LYS A 180 -2.55 -3.32 9.25
CA LYS A 180 -2.65 -2.32 8.17
C LYS A 180 -3.11 -0.98 8.72
N VAL A 181 -2.48 0.08 8.22
CA VAL A 181 -2.78 1.46 8.60
C VAL A 181 -2.91 2.30 7.33
N ASP A 182 -4.06 2.94 7.18
CA ASP A 182 -4.39 3.79 6.04
C ASP A 182 -4.69 5.20 6.55
N VAL A 183 -4.02 6.20 5.99
CA VAL A 183 -4.24 7.62 6.31
C VAL A 183 -4.35 8.39 4.99
N HIS A 184 -5.43 9.15 4.85
CA HIS A 184 -5.68 10.01 3.71
C HIS A 184 -5.84 11.44 4.21
N TYR A 185 -5.01 12.37 3.73
CA TYR A 185 -5.07 13.80 4.02
C TYR A 185 -5.19 14.54 2.68
N TYR A 186 -6.08 15.52 2.53
CA TYR A 186 -6.45 16.09 1.23
C TYR A 186 -6.75 17.61 1.22
N GLU A 187 -6.27 18.36 2.22
CA GLU A 187 -6.57 19.79 2.40
C GLU A 187 -6.15 20.67 1.21
N ASP A 188 -5.03 20.35 0.56
CA ASP A 188 -4.47 21.07 -0.60
C ASP A 188 -4.21 20.15 -1.80
N GLY A 189 -4.98 19.06 -1.91
CA GLY A 189 -4.83 18.01 -2.91
C GLY A 189 -4.36 16.68 -2.30
N ASN A 190 -4.61 15.58 -3.02
CA ASN A 190 -4.27 14.25 -2.53
C ASN A 190 -2.75 14.02 -2.65
N PRO A 191 -1.99 13.91 -1.53
CA PRO A 191 -0.56 13.69 -1.55
C PRO A 191 -0.16 12.37 -2.21
N ALA A 192 -1.08 11.40 -2.33
CA ALA A 192 -0.83 10.17 -3.07
C ALA A 192 -0.60 10.43 -4.57
N VAL A 193 -1.42 11.30 -5.18
CA VAL A 193 -1.28 11.65 -6.60
C VAL A 193 -0.07 12.56 -6.81
N SER A 194 0.13 13.54 -5.94
CA SER A 194 1.29 14.44 -6.02
C SER A 194 2.61 13.70 -5.83
N TYR A 195 2.64 12.65 -4.99
CA TYR A 195 3.82 11.81 -4.81
C TYR A 195 4.15 11.00 -6.05
N GLU A 196 3.17 10.35 -6.69
CA GLU A 196 3.41 9.60 -7.94
C GLU A 196 3.92 10.52 -9.06
N ILE A 197 3.35 11.72 -9.20
CA ILE A 197 3.83 12.74 -10.14
C ILE A 197 5.27 13.14 -9.80
N ALA A 198 5.58 13.43 -8.52
CA ALA A 198 6.93 13.79 -8.10
C ALA A 198 7.95 12.67 -8.38
N VAL A 199 7.60 11.40 -8.16
CA VAL A 199 8.46 10.25 -8.48
C VAL A 199 8.67 10.12 -9.99
N ALA A 200 7.62 10.30 -10.80
CA ALA A 200 7.72 10.26 -12.26
C ALA A 200 8.58 11.42 -12.80
N GLU A 201 8.41 12.62 -12.27
CA GLU A 201 9.19 13.81 -12.63
C GLU A 201 10.66 13.67 -12.21
N GLN A 202 10.93 13.15 -11.01
CA GLN A 202 12.30 12.87 -10.55
C GLN A 202 12.98 11.87 -11.49
N LYS A 203 12.30 10.77 -11.84
CA LYS A 203 12.83 9.78 -12.78
C LYS A 203 13.12 10.39 -14.15
N TYR A 204 12.23 11.23 -14.66
CA TYR A 204 12.43 11.93 -15.92
C TYR A 204 13.65 12.87 -15.87
N GLN A 205 13.80 13.64 -14.79
CA GLN A 205 14.97 14.51 -14.59
C GLN A 205 16.28 13.70 -14.54
N GLU A 206 16.29 12.55 -13.87
CA GLU A 206 17.45 11.67 -13.83
C GLU A 206 17.80 11.09 -15.21
N GLU A 207 16.80 10.71 -16.01
CA GLU A 207 17.00 10.21 -17.37
C GLU A 207 17.54 11.30 -18.31
N ILE A 208 17.02 12.53 -18.21
CA ILE A 208 17.54 13.70 -18.94
C ILE A 208 19.01 13.94 -18.58
N ASN A 209 19.35 13.98 -17.28
CA ASN A 209 20.71 14.22 -16.82
C ASN A 209 21.68 13.11 -17.28
N LYS A 210 21.25 11.85 -17.23
CA LYS A 210 22.02 10.71 -17.79
C LYS A 210 22.20 10.86 -19.31
N GLY A 211 21.14 11.22 -20.03
CA GLY A 211 21.18 11.48 -21.47
C GLY A 211 22.18 12.57 -21.84
N PHE A 212 22.15 13.70 -21.15
CA PHE A 212 23.10 14.80 -21.35
C PHE A 212 24.55 14.39 -21.08
N ASN A 213 24.81 13.67 -20.00
CA ASN A 213 26.16 13.17 -19.70
C ASN A 213 26.64 12.16 -20.77
N ASN A 214 25.78 11.25 -21.20
CA ASN A 214 26.11 10.28 -22.25
C ASN A 214 26.37 10.95 -23.61
N LEU A 215 25.60 11.98 -23.96
CA LEU A 215 25.82 12.76 -25.18
C LEU A 215 27.13 13.56 -25.11
N SER A 216 27.39 14.20 -23.96
CA SER A 216 28.62 14.96 -23.68
C SER A 216 29.88 14.10 -23.76
N GLU A 217 29.84 12.90 -23.17
CA GLU A 217 31.01 12.02 -23.10
C GLU A 217 31.17 11.09 -24.31
N GLY A 218 30.09 10.78 -25.02
CA GLY A 218 30.10 9.88 -26.18
C GLY A 218 29.99 10.64 -27.50
N ALA A 219 28.77 10.97 -27.90
CA ALA A 219 28.44 11.48 -29.23
C ALA A 219 29.20 12.77 -29.58
N PHE A 220 29.30 13.73 -28.66
CA PHE A 220 29.98 15.00 -28.91
C PHE A 220 31.51 14.86 -29.00
N LYS A 221 32.12 13.96 -28.20
CA LYS A 221 33.56 13.64 -28.34
C LYS A 221 33.87 12.92 -29.65
N GLY A 222 32.92 12.15 -30.19
CA GLY A 222 33.04 11.50 -31.49
C GLY A 222 33.01 12.48 -32.68
N LEU A 223 32.20 13.55 -32.57
CA LEU A 223 32.10 14.58 -33.61
C LEU A 223 33.32 15.49 -33.66
N ARG A 224 33.85 15.90 -32.51
CA ARG A 224 35.03 16.76 -32.43
C ARG A 224 35.84 16.44 -31.17
N ARG A 225 37.11 16.08 -31.38
CA ARG A 225 38.03 15.83 -30.26
C ARG A 225 38.39 17.15 -29.60
N GLN A 226 38.43 17.16 -28.26
CA GLN A 226 38.87 18.33 -27.47
C GLN A 226 40.33 18.72 -27.78
N LEU A 227 41.17 17.73 -28.09
CA LEU A 227 42.54 17.89 -28.55
C LEU A 227 42.82 16.94 -29.73
N PRO A 228 43.75 17.29 -30.62
CA PRO A 228 44.32 16.36 -31.61
C PRO A 228 44.75 15.02 -31.00
N ILE A 229 44.93 13.99 -31.82
CA ILE A 229 45.34 12.63 -31.36
C ILE A 229 46.61 12.67 -30.51
N THR A 230 47.51 13.59 -30.81
CA THR A 230 48.76 13.85 -30.09
C THR A 230 48.56 14.40 -28.66
N ARG A 231 47.33 14.71 -28.25
CA ARG A 231 46.98 15.34 -26.95
C ARG A 231 47.70 16.68 -26.69
N GLN A 232 48.15 17.35 -27.76
CA GLN A 232 48.79 18.66 -27.71
C GLN A 232 48.04 19.64 -28.60
N LYS A 233 48.07 20.93 -28.26
CA LYS A 233 47.51 21.98 -29.14
C LYS A 233 48.26 21.98 -30.47
N ILE A 234 47.54 22.32 -31.54
CA ILE A 234 48.13 22.39 -32.87
C ILE A 234 49.20 23.49 -32.89
N GLU A 235 50.43 23.10 -33.21
CA GLU A 235 51.51 24.03 -33.48
C GLU A 235 51.41 24.49 -34.94
N TRP A 236 50.73 25.62 -35.15
CA TRP A 236 50.45 26.16 -36.48
C TRP A 236 51.71 26.42 -37.32
N GLU A 237 52.83 26.77 -36.69
CA GLU A 237 54.12 27.00 -37.35
C GLU A 237 54.72 25.70 -37.95
N LYS A 238 54.56 24.56 -37.27
CA LYS A 238 55.06 23.26 -37.77
C LYS A 238 54.22 22.70 -38.91
N ILE A 239 52.93 23.05 -38.99
CA ILE A 239 52.04 22.61 -40.07
C ILE A 239 52.41 23.26 -41.41
N ALA A 240 52.85 24.52 -41.40
CA ALA A 240 53.22 25.23 -42.62
C ALA A 240 54.46 24.66 -43.33
N GLY A 241 55.34 23.96 -42.59
CA GLY A 241 56.56 23.34 -43.12
C GLY A 241 56.47 21.83 -43.37
N TYR A 242 55.39 21.16 -42.95
CA TYR A 242 55.26 19.70 -43.03
C TYR A 242 54.83 19.27 -44.44
N ARG A 243 55.72 18.59 -45.18
CA ARG A 243 55.36 17.90 -46.43
C ARG A 243 54.88 16.50 -46.11
N LEU A 244 53.56 16.28 -46.11
CA LEU A 244 52.98 14.94 -46.01
C LEU A 244 53.46 14.08 -47.19
N GLY A 245 54.43 13.19 -46.94
CA GLY A 245 54.88 12.21 -47.93
C GLY A 245 56.37 11.84 -47.91
N GLN A 246 57.23 12.54 -47.18
CA GLN A 246 58.68 12.22 -47.16
C GLN A 246 59.17 11.47 -45.90
N ASP A 247 58.39 11.47 -44.80
CA ASP A 247 58.76 10.79 -43.54
C ASP A 247 57.89 9.55 -43.22
N ILE A 248 57.41 8.83 -44.24
CA ILE A 248 56.89 7.46 -44.06
C ILE A 248 58.06 6.48 -44.23
N GLY A 249 59.12 6.70 -43.45
CA GLY A 249 60.23 5.79 -43.31
C GLY A 249 59.97 4.86 -42.12
N ALA A 250 59.64 3.61 -42.43
CA ALA A 250 59.70 2.47 -41.50
C ALA A 250 58.94 2.63 -40.18
N ILE A 251 57.62 2.36 -40.19
CA ILE A 251 56.97 1.80 -39.00
C ILE A 251 56.54 0.38 -39.34
N ASN A 252 57.33 -0.55 -38.81
CA ASN A 252 57.05 -1.98 -38.71
C ASN A 252 55.60 -2.20 -38.28
N ILE A 253 54.83 -2.88 -39.12
CA ILE A 253 53.55 -3.49 -38.73
C ILE A 253 53.92 -4.64 -37.78
N CYS A 254 53.89 -4.37 -36.47
CA CYS A 254 53.87 -5.43 -35.48
C CYS A 254 52.40 -5.83 -35.25
N LEU A 255 52.01 -6.91 -35.91
CA LEU A 255 50.85 -7.72 -35.56
C LEU A 255 51.12 -8.43 -34.22
N CYS A 256 50.45 -7.98 -33.16
CA CYS A 256 50.21 -8.69 -31.90
C CYS A 256 49.05 -7.99 -31.19
N TYR A 257 48.10 -8.61 -30.50
CA TYR A 257 47.54 -9.96 -30.47
C TYR A 257 46.21 -9.78 -29.71
N LEU A 258 45.26 -10.68 -29.90
CA LEU A 258 44.02 -10.77 -29.10
C LEU A 258 44.31 -10.78 -27.59
N SER A 259 43.42 -10.18 -26.80
CA SER A 259 42.90 -10.85 -25.60
C SER A 259 41.64 -10.16 -25.06
N ILE A 260 40.50 -10.80 -25.37
CA ILE A 260 39.33 -10.81 -24.51
C ILE A 260 39.65 -11.77 -23.36
N GLN A 261 39.63 -11.33 -22.10
CA GLN A 261 39.13 -12.15 -20.99
C GLN A 261 38.56 -11.30 -19.84
N LYS A 262 37.34 -11.71 -19.46
CA LYS A 262 36.59 -11.53 -18.22
C LYS A 262 37.46 -11.38 -16.96
N ASP A 263 37.03 -10.56 -15.99
CA ASP A 263 36.22 -11.07 -14.87
C ASP A 263 35.49 -9.99 -14.06
N ARG A 264 34.43 -10.47 -13.40
CA ARG A 264 33.38 -9.85 -12.59
C ARG A 264 33.88 -9.19 -11.32
N ARG A 265 33.18 -8.11 -10.91
CA ARG A 265 32.35 -8.01 -9.70
C ARG A 265 32.05 -6.52 -9.46
N ASP A 266 30.78 -6.14 -9.52
CA ASP A 266 30.09 -5.44 -8.42
C ASP A 266 28.65 -5.13 -8.81
N CYS A 267 27.74 -5.56 -7.94
CA CYS A 267 26.31 -5.43 -8.05
C CYS A 267 25.79 -5.06 -6.65
N PRO A 268 25.08 -3.93 -6.52
CA PRO A 268 23.95 -3.85 -5.60
C PRO A 268 22.69 -3.45 -6.41
N LEU A 269 21.59 -4.21 -6.36
CA LEU A 269 20.55 -4.16 -5.31
C LEU A 269 20.11 -2.71 -5.04
N TYR A 270 18.84 -2.31 -5.10
CA TYR A 270 17.65 -2.97 -4.60
C TYR A 270 16.40 -2.35 -5.26
N LYS A 271 15.31 -3.14 -5.32
CA LYS A 271 13.92 -2.72 -5.56
C LYS A 271 13.50 -1.56 -4.65
N ILE A 272 12.68 -0.65 -5.16
CA ILE A 272 11.67 0.08 -4.36
C ILE A 272 10.33 0.04 -5.10
N LEU A 273 9.42 -0.75 -4.53
CA LEU A 273 7.97 -0.63 -4.63
C LEU A 273 7.53 0.09 -3.35
N THR A 274 6.71 1.13 -3.43
CA THR A 274 5.96 1.59 -2.26
C THR A 274 4.66 2.28 -2.66
N PHE A 275 3.58 1.51 -2.58
CA PHE A 275 2.34 1.93 -1.92
C PHE A 275 2.54 1.67 -0.43
N TYR A 276 2.26 2.65 0.44
CA TYR A 276 2.34 2.41 1.88
C TYR A 276 1.05 1.76 2.38
N GLN A 277 1.01 0.43 2.24
CA GLN A 277 0.23 -0.45 3.09
C GLN A 277 1.25 -1.18 3.98
N TYR A 278 1.50 -0.68 5.19
CA TYR A 278 2.25 -1.49 6.16
C TYR A 278 1.42 -2.74 6.44
N SER A 279 2.00 -3.93 6.28
CA SER A 279 1.43 -5.21 6.70
C SER A 279 2.52 -5.95 7.43
N THR A 280 2.60 -5.77 8.74
CA THR A 280 3.60 -6.49 9.56
C THR A 280 3.05 -7.85 9.95
N THR A 281 3.68 -8.93 9.48
CA THR A 281 3.34 -10.29 9.91
C THR A 281 4.12 -10.66 11.17
N ILE A 282 3.47 -10.66 12.33
CA ILE A 282 4.12 -10.94 13.63
C ILE A 282 4.01 -12.43 13.92
N SER A 283 5.13 -13.08 14.27
CA SER A 283 5.18 -14.49 14.68
C SER A 283 5.44 -14.66 16.18
N GLN A 284 5.04 -15.80 16.77
CA GLN A 284 5.20 -16.07 18.20
C GLN A 284 6.63 -15.97 18.78
N ARG A 285 7.67 -16.06 17.94
CA ARG A 285 9.05 -15.90 18.41
C ARG A 285 9.38 -14.45 18.78
N GLU A 286 8.68 -13.48 18.20
CA GLU A 286 8.91 -12.04 18.42
C GLU A 286 8.19 -11.54 19.67
N LEU A 287 7.09 -12.18 20.08
CA LEU A 287 6.33 -11.83 21.29
C LEU A 287 7.09 -12.08 22.60
N ARG A 288 8.13 -12.92 22.60
CA ARG A 288 8.89 -13.27 23.82
C ARG A 288 10.02 -12.31 24.16
N ASN A 289 10.37 -11.39 23.26
CA ASN A 289 11.44 -10.41 23.48
C ASN A 289 10.84 -9.00 23.47
N HIS A 290 10.37 -8.52 24.62
CA HIS A 290 9.91 -7.14 24.76
C HIS A 290 11.01 -6.15 24.36
N THR A 291 10.66 -5.18 23.51
CA THR A 291 11.24 -3.84 23.60
C THR A 291 10.11 -2.83 23.46
N ILE A 292 9.96 -2.06 24.52
CA ILE A 292 9.13 -0.89 24.70
C ILE A 292 9.39 0.10 23.55
N TYR A 293 8.38 0.46 22.76
CA TYR A 293 8.44 1.67 21.94
C TYR A 293 7.88 2.83 22.77
N GLU A 294 8.76 3.42 23.56
CA GLU A 294 8.53 4.68 24.28
C GLU A 294 8.51 5.84 23.28
N HIS A 295 7.46 6.67 23.38
CA HIS A 295 7.36 8.05 22.87
C HIS A 295 7.57 8.29 21.36
N VAL A 296 6.49 8.22 20.60
CA VAL A 296 6.29 9.19 19.51
C VAL A 296 5.85 10.51 20.16
N LYS A 297 6.79 11.43 20.38
CA LYS A 297 6.48 12.80 20.77
C LYS A 297 5.51 13.40 19.73
N PRO A 298 4.41 14.06 20.15
CA PRO A 298 3.52 14.72 19.23
C PRO A 298 4.26 15.85 18.49
N PHE A 299 3.98 15.94 17.20
CA PHE A 299 4.31 17.06 16.33
C PHE A 299 3.99 18.39 17.03
N ARG A 300 5.01 19.07 17.53
CA ARG A 300 5.00 20.51 17.76
C ARG A 300 5.70 21.12 16.56
N TYR A 301 4.94 21.72 15.66
CA TYR A 301 5.27 22.94 14.93
C TYR A 301 4.10 23.20 13.99
N LEU A 302 3.12 23.98 14.45
CA LEU A 302 2.30 24.89 13.65
C LEU A 302 1.58 25.85 14.64
N LYS A 303 1.70 27.15 14.34
CA LYS A 303 1.26 28.37 15.06
C LYS A 303 2.08 28.83 16.27
N GLU A 304 2.92 29.83 16.02
CA GLU A 304 2.77 31.10 16.73
C GLU A 304 2.45 32.18 15.68
N GLU A 305 1.27 32.77 15.83
CA GLU A 305 0.87 34.04 15.22
C GLU A 305 1.58 35.17 15.94
N THR A 306 2.22 36.07 15.19
CA THR A 306 2.14 37.54 15.36
C THR A 306 2.36 38.19 14.01
#